data_AF-A0A958F9Y7-F1
#
_entry.id   AF-A0A958F9Y7-F1
#
_cell.length_a   1.000
_cell.length_b   1.000
_cell.length_c   1.000
_cell.angle_alpha   90.00
_cell.angle_beta   90.00
_cell.angle_gamma   90.00
#
_symmetry.space_group_name_H-M   'P 1'
#
loop_
_entity.id
_entity.type
_entity.pdbx_description
1 polymer ?
#
loop_
_entity_poly.entity_id
_entity_poly.type
_entity_poly.pdbx_seq_one_letter_code
_entity_poly.pdbx_strand_id
1 'polypeptide(L)'
;NTPTGMDLSWTDPSTYGNGDPLTDFTIEVYRDGGFVASVAMGTGNYTDTGLTDGQVYNYEIYAKDLNDSTSTPVAASWTAGGAATPSAPDSLEGVGGPTEAVLTCTDPTTQIDGTPLDDLDHINIYRDGALIGSVPAGTGTYTDTPPQGVSYDYHVTAVDNEVPENESAPSNTAGVYVGGTTNFLVWVGPDAAGAGAASGDSIFAALAANGESVFLTNDLFEFGNDLSVYEGIFVVLGIFSNNHVIAATGPEGPALDAYLANGGRIYLEGGDCFNYDPEQGGYQIRPWFDLDDGPDGSGDLAGVNGLNDLSAFNFSYAGENNWMDELQPLGSTPVWQNNANTDISGVFNVG
;
A
#
# COMPACT_ATOMS: atom_id res chain seq x y z
N ASN A 1 23.92 -1.27 -23.70
CA ASN A 1 25.02 -1.24 -22.71
C ASN A 1 25.01 -2.50 -21.89
N THR A 2 26.15 -3.16 -21.83
CA THR A 2 26.44 -4.26 -20.91
C THR A 2 27.54 -3.76 -19.95
N PRO A 3 27.91 -4.51 -18.90
CA PRO A 3 28.96 -4.06 -17.97
C PRO A 3 30.30 -3.81 -18.70
N THR A 4 30.48 -4.46 -19.85
CA THR A 4 31.72 -4.43 -20.63
C THR A 4 31.57 -3.81 -22.02
N GLY A 5 30.48 -3.08 -22.29
CA GLY A 5 30.24 -2.52 -23.62
C GLY A 5 29.28 -1.34 -23.66
N MET A 6 29.54 -0.41 -24.58
CA MET A 6 28.76 0.80 -24.78
C MET A 6 28.27 0.92 -26.22
N ASP A 7 27.00 1.26 -26.36
CA ASP A 7 26.37 1.54 -27.65
C ASP A 7 26.39 3.04 -27.93
N LEU A 8 27.25 3.47 -28.85
CA LEU A 8 27.24 4.82 -29.38
C LEU A 8 26.22 4.91 -30.52
N SER A 9 25.41 5.96 -30.50
CA SER A 9 24.51 6.32 -31.60
C SER A 9 24.69 7.78 -31.98
N TRP A 10 24.58 8.08 -33.26
CA TRP A 10 24.72 9.43 -33.77
C TRP A 10 23.89 9.64 -35.04
N THR A 11 23.76 10.90 -35.43
CA THR A 11 23.21 11.27 -36.73
C THR A 11 24.35 11.69 -37.64
N ASP A 12 24.43 11.05 -38.79
CA ASP A 12 25.43 11.34 -39.80
C ASP A 12 25.27 12.77 -40.37
N PRO A 13 26.38 13.50 -40.62
CA PRO A 13 26.32 14.77 -41.31
C PRO A 13 25.93 14.57 -42.78
N SER A 14 25.21 15.55 -43.34
CA SER A 14 24.77 15.54 -44.75
C SER A 14 25.48 16.59 -45.62
N THR A 15 26.19 17.53 -45.01
CA THR A 15 26.84 18.65 -45.70
C THR A 15 28.18 19.03 -45.09
N TYR A 16 29.06 19.61 -45.89
CA TYR A 16 30.23 20.35 -45.41
C TYR A 16 29.82 21.66 -44.71
N GLY A 17 30.78 22.32 -44.04
CA GLY A 17 30.54 23.60 -43.36
C GLY A 17 30.12 24.75 -44.30
N ASN A 18 30.38 24.64 -45.61
CA ASN A 18 29.94 25.60 -46.62
C ASN A 18 28.55 25.27 -47.21
N GLY A 19 27.92 24.16 -46.79
CA GLY A 19 26.60 23.72 -47.25
C GLY A 19 26.60 22.78 -48.46
N ASP A 20 27.76 22.46 -49.06
CA ASP A 20 27.83 21.47 -50.14
C ASP A 20 27.50 20.06 -49.61
N PRO A 21 26.88 19.18 -50.40
CA PRO A 21 26.57 17.81 -49.98
C PRO A 21 27.82 17.00 -49.66
N LEU A 22 27.83 16.34 -48.50
CA LEU A 22 28.86 15.37 -48.11
C LEU A 22 28.38 13.96 -48.46
N THR A 23 29.09 13.28 -49.36
CA THR A 23 28.63 12.01 -49.96
C THR A 23 29.55 10.83 -49.75
N ASP A 24 30.75 11.02 -49.20
CA ASP A 24 31.73 9.95 -49.00
C ASP A 24 32.60 10.25 -47.77
N PHE A 25 32.31 9.58 -46.65
CA PHE A 25 33.02 9.78 -45.40
C PHE A 25 32.92 8.55 -44.49
N THR A 26 33.78 8.53 -43.47
CA THR A 26 33.71 7.61 -42.34
C THR A 26 33.53 8.38 -41.04
N ILE A 27 32.98 7.72 -40.02
CA ILE A 27 32.96 8.20 -38.65
C ILE A 27 34.11 7.53 -37.90
N GLU A 28 35.10 8.34 -37.51
CA GLU A 28 36.24 7.89 -36.73
C GLU A 28 35.90 8.03 -35.24
N VAL A 29 35.88 6.89 -34.53
CA VAL A 29 35.55 6.80 -33.10
C VAL A 29 36.84 6.71 -32.30
N TYR A 30 36.98 7.62 -31.33
CA TYR A 30 38.07 7.65 -30.37
C TYR A 30 37.53 7.44 -28.95
N ARG A 31 38.29 6.72 -28.13
CA ARG A 31 38.05 6.50 -26.70
C ARG A 31 39.28 6.92 -25.92
N ASP A 32 39.12 7.82 -24.96
CA ASP A 32 40.18 8.41 -24.13
C ASP A 32 41.37 8.91 -24.97
N GLY A 33 41.08 9.49 -26.14
CA GLY A 33 42.05 10.01 -27.10
C GLY A 33 42.72 8.95 -27.99
N GLY A 34 42.45 7.66 -27.80
CA GLY A 34 42.92 6.57 -28.66
C GLY A 34 41.91 6.23 -29.76
N PHE A 35 42.38 5.97 -30.97
CA PHE A 35 41.51 5.50 -32.06
C PHE A 35 41.00 4.09 -31.78
N VAL A 36 39.68 3.88 -31.93
CA VAL A 36 39.03 2.58 -31.68
C VAL A 36 38.45 1.98 -32.96
N ALA A 37 37.73 2.77 -33.76
CA ALA A 37 37.05 2.28 -34.95
C ALA A 37 36.88 3.35 -36.03
N SER A 38 36.76 2.89 -37.28
CA SER A 38 36.31 3.69 -38.42
C SER A 38 35.04 3.04 -38.97
N VAL A 39 33.94 3.79 -38.94
CA VAL A 39 32.60 3.29 -39.26
C VAL A 39 32.12 3.93 -40.55
N ALA A 40 31.62 3.14 -41.50
CA ALA A 40 31.13 3.66 -42.77
C ALA A 40 29.90 4.55 -42.60
N MET A 41 29.77 5.60 -43.42
CA MET A 41 28.56 6.41 -43.49
C MET A 41 27.31 5.56 -43.71
N GLY A 42 26.18 6.00 -43.16
CA GLY A 42 24.89 5.32 -43.18
C GLY A 42 24.69 4.30 -42.05
N THR A 43 25.71 4.02 -41.23
CA THR A 43 25.58 3.06 -40.11
C THR A 43 24.90 3.69 -38.89
N GLY A 44 25.30 4.89 -38.48
CA GLY A 44 24.69 5.66 -37.38
C GLY A 44 24.87 5.09 -35.97
N ASN A 45 25.63 4.01 -35.79
CA ASN A 45 25.92 3.42 -34.49
C ASN A 45 27.24 2.64 -34.47
N TYR A 46 27.75 2.42 -33.26
CA TYR A 46 28.90 1.56 -32.99
C TYR A 46 28.83 1.02 -31.56
N THR A 47 29.04 -0.29 -31.40
CA THR A 47 29.17 -0.90 -30.08
C THR A 47 30.65 -1.10 -29.77
N ASP A 48 31.13 -0.38 -28.75
CA ASP A 48 32.46 -0.59 -28.19
C ASP A 48 32.40 -1.71 -27.14
N THR A 49 33.37 -2.62 -27.16
CA THR A 49 33.38 -3.83 -26.30
C THR A 49 34.73 -4.01 -25.60
N GLY A 50 34.76 -4.82 -24.55
CA GLY A 50 35.97 -5.05 -23.75
C GLY A 50 36.29 -3.89 -22.81
N LEU A 51 35.27 -3.13 -22.42
CA LEU A 51 35.36 -2.09 -21.41
C LEU A 51 35.46 -2.73 -20.02
N THR A 52 36.08 -2.00 -19.10
CA THR A 52 36.10 -2.34 -17.67
C THR A 52 34.88 -1.71 -17.03
N ASP A 53 34.11 -2.51 -16.32
CA ASP A 53 32.91 -2.07 -15.61
C ASP A 53 33.21 -1.01 -14.56
N GLY A 54 32.27 -0.09 -14.32
CA GLY A 54 32.42 1.05 -13.40
C GLY A 54 33.44 2.12 -13.83
N GLN A 55 34.17 1.92 -14.93
CA GLN A 55 35.13 2.90 -15.45
C GLN A 55 34.43 3.93 -16.35
N VAL A 56 34.77 5.21 -16.15
CA VAL A 56 34.35 6.30 -17.05
C VAL A 56 35.22 6.30 -18.30
N TYR A 57 34.57 6.32 -19.46
CA TYR A 57 35.18 6.43 -20.77
C TYR A 57 34.71 7.70 -21.48
N ASN A 58 35.66 8.40 -22.11
CA ASN A 58 35.37 9.61 -22.90
C ASN A 58 35.47 9.28 -24.39
N TYR A 59 34.41 9.54 -25.12
CA TYR A 59 34.35 9.30 -26.56
C TYR A 59 34.36 10.61 -27.33
N GLU A 60 35.10 10.62 -28.43
CA GLU A 60 35.04 11.64 -29.45
C GLU A 60 34.80 10.96 -30.80
N ILE A 61 33.83 11.45 -31.56
CA ILE A 61 33.61 10.99 -32.94
C ILE A 61 33.79 12.12 -33.93
N TYR A 62 34.41 11.80 -35.07
CA TYR A 62 34.75 12.74 -36.13
C TYR A 62 34.20 12.24 -37.47
N ALA A 63 33.62 13.12 -38.27
CA ALA A 63 33.37 12.80 -39.67
C ALA A 63 34.63 13.09 -40.48
N LYS A 64 35.14 12.07 -41.16
CA LYS A 64 36.33 12.15 -42.00
C LYS A 64 35.97 11.89 -43.44
N ASP A 65 36.02 12.94 -44.25
CA ASP A 65 35.96 12.80 -45.70
C ASP A 65 37.17 11.99 -46.16
N LEU A 66 36.93 10.99 -47.02
CA LEU A 66 37.99 10.12 -47.52
C LEU A 66 39.04 10.85 -48.38
N ASN A 67 38.73 12.04 -48.90
CA ASN A 67 39.57 12.77 -49.85
C ASN A 67 39.96 14.18 -49.43
N ASP A 68 39.49 14.68 -48.29
CA ASP A 68 39.67 16.10 -47.92
C ASP A 68 39.89 16.33 -46.42
N SER A 69 38.80 16.59 -45.69
CA SER A 69 38.83 17.21 -44.36
C SER A 69 38.29 16.29 -43.26
N THR A 70 38.64 16.59 -42.01
CA THR A 70 38.04 15.99 -40.80
C THR A 70 37.27 17.07 -40.05
N SER A 71 36.08 16.73 -39.54
CA SER A 71 35.25 17.66 -38.79
C SER A 71 35.85 18.01 -37.43
N THR A 72 35.25 18.99 -36.74
CA THR A 72 35.37 19.07 -35.29
C THR A 72 34.68 17.87 -34.65
N PRO A 73 35.16 17.36 -33.50
CA PRO A 73 34.51 16.24 -32.84
C PRO A 73 33.18 16.63 -32.21
N VAL A 74 32.34 15.63 -32.00
CA VAL A 74 31.34 15.64 -30.92
C VAL A 74 31.80 14.67 -29.84
N ALA A 75 31.58 15.04 -28.58
CA ALA A 75 32.07 14.28 -27.44
C ALA A 75 30.92 13.82 -26.54
N ALA A 76 31.10 12.65 -25.93
CA ALA A 76 30.23 12.10 -24.90
C ALA A 76 31.07 11.33 -23.87
N SER A 77 30.60 11.23 -22.64
CA SER A 77 31.25 10.43 -21.59
C SER A 77 30.22 9.54 -20.91
N TRP A 78 30.62 8.34 -20.53
CA TRP A 78 29.74 7.38 -19.87
C TRP A 78 30.53 6.44 -18.95
N THR A 79 29.89 5.88 -17.93
CA THR A 79 30.44 4.84 -17.05
C THR A 79 30.01 3.47 -17.57
N ALA A 80 30.94 2.56 -17.83
CA ALA A 80 30.58 1.18 -18.22
C ALA A 80 29.74 0.54 -17.09
N GLY A 81 28.71 -0.25 -17.43
CA GLY A 81 27.69 -0.74 -16.48
C GLY A 81 26.63 0.30 -16.08
N GLY A 82 27.02 1.57 -15.94
CA GLY A 82 26.11 2.66 -15.54
C GLY A 82 26.42 3.17 -14.14
N ALA A 83 25.39 3.59 -13.39
CA ALA A 83 25.56 3.87 -11.96
C ALA A 83 25.79 2.57 -11.18
N ALA A 84 26.60 2.63 -10.13
CA ALA A 84 26.94 1.48 -9.30
C ALA A 84 25.79 0.98 -8.42
N THR A 85 24.79 1.81 -8.11
CA THR A 85 23.73 1.45 -7.15
C THR A 85 22.43 1.07 -7.84
N PRO A 86 21.84 -0.10 -7.51
CA PRO A 86 20.53 -0.49 -8.00
C PRO A 86 19.43 0.51 -7.62
N SER A 87 18.39 0.62 -8.46
CA SER A 87 17.12 1.20 -8.01
C SER A 87 16.48 0.31 -6.94
N ALA A 88 15.61 0.89 -6.11
CA ALA A 88 14.85 0.11 -5.14
C ALA A 88 13.93 -0.92 -5.84
N PRO A 89 13.74 -2.11 -5.27
CA PRO A 89 12.65 -2.99 -5.67
C PRO A 89 11.31 -2.27 -5.54
N ASP A 90 10.36 -2.62 -6.39
CA ASP A 90 8.99 -2.10 -6.32
C ASP A 90 7.98 -3.23 -6.03
N SER A 91 6.74 -2.80 -5.77
CA SER A 91 5.59 -3.71 -5.68
C SER A 91 5.77 -4.80 -4.61
N LEU A 92 6.35 -4.46 -3.45
CA LEU A 92 6.40 -5.40 -2.33
C LEU A 92 4.98 -5.61 -1.80
N GLU A 93 4.52 -6.84 -1.87
CA GLU A 93 3.27 -7.31 -1.30
C GLU A 93 3.58 -8.34 -0.21
N GLY A 94 2.74 -8.37 0.83
CA GLY A 94 2.86 -9.32 1.92
C GLY A 94 1.50 -9.90 2.25
N VAL A 95 1.44 -11.22 2.40
CA VAL A 95 0.23 -11.95 2.79
C VAL A 95 0.50 -12.69 4.09
N GLY A 96 -0.30 -12.37 5.10
CA GLY A 96 -0.27 -13.00 6.41
C GLY A 96 -0.99 -14.34 6.42
N GLY A 97 -0.48 -15.25 7.23
CA GLY A 97 -1.11 -16.53 7.54
C GLY A 97 -1.07 -16.83 9.03
N PRO A 98 -1.59 -18.00 9.47
CA PRO A 98 -1.65 -18.36 10.88
C PRO A 98 -0.27 -18.46 11.53
N THR A 99 0.78 -18.77 10.75
CA THR A 99 2.13 -19.03 11.26
C THR A 99 3.25 -18.39 10.44
N GLU A 100 2.92 -17.77 9.32
CA GLU A 100 3.91 -17.27 8.36
C GLU A 100 3.43 -15.99 7.67
N ALA A 101 4.38 -15.21 7.18
CA ALA A 101 4.17 -14.14 6.21
C ALA A 101 4.83 -14.55 4.89
N VAL A 102 4.09 -14.47 3.80
CA VAL A 102 4.61 -14.68 2.45
C VAL A 102 4.76 -13.33 1.77
N LEU A 103 5.99 -12.97 1.46
CA LEU A 103 6.34 -11.74 0.75
C LEU A 103 6.58 -12.04 -0.72
N THR A 104 6.11 -11.14 -1.58
CA THR A 104 6.37 -11.16 -3.01
C THR A 104 6.81 -9.78 -3.48
N CYS A 105 7.89 -9.72 -4.25
CA CYS A 105 8.44 -8.47 -4.78
C CYS A 105 8.92 -8.66 -6.21
N THR A 106 9.09 -7.55 -6.92
CA THR A 106 9.71 -7.53 -8.25
C THR A 106 11.11 -6.96 -8.15
N ASP A 107 12.08 -7.66 -8.75
CA ASP A 107 13.45 -7.17 -8.84
C ASP A 107 13.49 -5.86 -9.65
N PRO A 108 14.33 -4.88 -9.27
CA PRO A 108 14.57 -3.70 -10.10
C PRO A 108 15.18 -4.10 -11.44
N THR A 109 14.92 -3.30 -12.48
CA THR A 109 15.49 -3.52 -13.83
C THR A 109 16.49 -2.43 -14.24
N THR A 110 16.71 -1.46 -13.36
CA THR A 110 17.54 -0.28 -13.61
C THR A 110 18.38 0.09 -12.39
N GLN A 111 19.53 0.72 -12.64
CA GLN A 111 20.30 1.44 -11.65
C GLN A 111 19.60 2.73 -11.21
N ILE A 112 20.11 3.42 -10.20
CA ILE A 112 19.50 4.62 -9.62
C ILE A 112 19.40 5.82 -10.59
N ASP A 113 20.22 5.84 -11.64
CA ASP A 113 20.21 6.87 -12.69
C ASP A 113 19.35 6.47 -13.92
N GLY A 114 18.68 5.31 -13.85
CA GLY A 114 17.80 4.78 -14.90
C GLY A 114 18.52 3.99 -15.99
N THR A 115 19.84 3.76 -15.90
CA THR A 115 20.51 2.81 -16.79
C THR A 115 20.03 1.39 -16.51
N PRO A 116 20.08 0.46 -17.48
CA PRO A 116 19.75 -0.94 -17.22
C PRO A 116 20.58 -1.51 -16.08
N LEU A 117 19.96 -2.29 -15.20
CA LEU A 117 20.63 -3.07 -14.17
C LEU A 117 21.13 -4.38 -14.77
N ASP A 118 22.40 -4.70 -14.57
CA ASP A 118 23.06 -5.86 -15.18
C ASP A 118 23.83 -6.74 -14.19
N ASP A 119 23.82 -6.38 -12.91
CA ASP A 119 24.69 -6.92 -11.86
C ASP A 119 23.95 -7.22 -10.54
N LEU A 120 22.61 -7.26 -10.52
CA LEU A 120 21.83 -7.64 -9.33
C LEU A 120 22.24 -9.02 -8.80
N ASP A 121 22.61 -9.10 -7.51
CA ASP A 121 22.97 -10.34 -6.83
C ASP A 121 21.79 -10.93 -6.05
N HIS A 122 21.23 -10.15 -5.12
CA HIS A 122 20.17 -10.58 -4.24
C HIS A 122 19.27 -9.43 -3.75
N ILE A 123 18.14 -9.81 -3.17
CA ILE A 123 17.22 -8.93 -2.46
C ILE A 123 17.34 -9.21 -0.96
N ASN A 124 17.58 -8.18 -0.16
CA ASN A 124 17.54 -8.25 1.29
C ASN A 124 16.11 -8.07 1.79
N ILE A 125 15.72 -8.85 2.81
CA ILE A 125 14.41 -8.78 3.45
C ILE A 125 14.56 -8.24 4.86
N TYR A 126 13.85 -7.15 5.13
CA TYR A 126 13.80 -6.50 6.44
C TYR A 126 12.43 -6.65 7.07
N ARG A 127 12.42 -6.91 8.39
CA ARG A 127 11.23 -6.90 9.25
C ARG A 127 11.47 -5.96 10.41
N ASP A 128 10.57 -5.00 10.62
CA ASP A 128 10.67 -3.95 11.64
C ASP A 128 12.03 -3.22 11.64
N GLY A 129 12.62 -3.06 10.46
CA GLY A 129 13.93 -2.43 10.26
C GLY A 129 15.14 -3.35 10.46
N ALA A 130 14.96 -4.62 10.84
CA ALA A 130 16.05 -5.58 11.00
C ALA A 130 16.15 -6.51 9.78
N LEU A 131 17.36 -6.74 9.27
CA LEU A 131 17.63 -7.72 8.22
C LEU A 131 17.35 -9.13 8.75
N ILE A 132 16.42 -9.86 8.14
CA ILE A 132 16.04 -11.22 8.54
C ILE A 132 16.51 -12.30 7.57
N GLY A 133 16.84 -11.92 6.33
CA GLY A 133 17.34 -12.83 5.31
C GLY A 133 17.48 -12.15 3.96
N SER A 134 17.82 -12.95 2.95
CA SER A 134 17.89 -12.51 1.57
C SER A 134 17.43 -13.62 0.61
N VAL A 135 17.08 -13.24 -0.62
CA VAL A 135 16.78 -14.16 -1.72
C VAL A 135 17.60 -13.81 -2.95
N PRO A 136 18.11 -14.80 -3.72
CA PRO A 136 18.82 -14.52 -4.96
C PRO A 136 17.95 -13.77 -5.98
N ALA A 137 18.59 -12.98 -6.84
CA ALA A 137 17.95 -12.36 -7.99
C ALA A 137 17.09 -13.38 -8.79
N GLY A 138 15.90 -12.97 -9.18
CA GLY A 138 14.90 -13.74 -9.90
C GLY A 138 14.02 -14.63 -9.03
N THR A 139 14.21 -14.67 -7.71
CA THR A 139 13.39 -15.49 -6.80
C THR A 139 12.02 -14.88 -6.57
N GLY A 140 11.95 -13.56 -6.32
CA GLY A 140 10.71 -12.78 -6.19
C GLY A 140 9.79 -13.14 -5.02
N THR A 141 10.15 -14.09 -4.16
CA THR A 141 9.34 -14.48 -2.99
C THR A 141 10.18 -14.90 -1.80
N TYR A 142 9.69 -14.60 -0.60
CA TYR A 142 10.30 -14.99 0.68
C TYR A 142 9.22 -15.36 1.69
N THR A 143 9.43 -16.45 2.45
CA THR A 143 8.53 -16.86 3.54
C THR A 143 9.21 -16.62 4.88
N ASP A 144 8.58 -15.82 5.71
CA ASP A 144 8.99 -15.55 7.09
C ASP A 144 8.08 -16.29 8.08
N THR A 145 8.61 -16.72 9.22
CA THR A 145 7.87 -17.42 10.29
C THR A 145 8.03 -16.71 11.63
N PRO A 146 7.54 -15.47 11.76
CA PRO A 146 7.67 -14.71 12.99
C PRO A 146 6.75 -15.24 14.11
N PRO A 147 6.91 -14.75 15.36
CA PRO A 147 5.91 -14.96 16.40
C PRO A 147 4.50 -14.56 15.96
N GLN A 148 3.52 -15.39 16.31
CA GLN A 148 2.10 -15.19 15.98
C GLN A 148 1.44 -14.14 16.87
N GLY A 149 0.32 -13.57 16.41
CA GLY A 149 -0.47 -12.57 17.12
C GLY A 149 0.09 -11.15 17.00
N VAL A 150 0.91 -10.88 15.98
CA VAL A 150 1.65 -9.62 15.83
C VAL A 150 1.62 -9.16 14.38
N SER A 151 1.46 -7.86 14.17
CA SER A 151 1.66 -7.19 12.88
C SER A 151 3.09 -6.71 12.74
N TYR A 152 3.66 -6.92 11.56
CA TYR A 152 5.05 -6.62 11.23
C TYR A 152 5.12 -5.72 10.00
N ASP A 153 6.09 -4.82 9.98
CA ASP A 153 6.38 -3.99 8.81
C ASP A 153 7.56 -4.57 8.03
N TYR A 154 7.32 -4.90 6.76
CA TYR A 154 8.35 -5.43 5.86
C TYR A 154 8.77 -4.40 4.82
N HIS A 155 10.06 -4.39 4.48
CA HIS A 155 10.57 -3.75 3.27
C HIS A 155 11.73 -4.58 2.71
N VAL A 156 12.06 -4.34 1.45
CA VAL A 156 13.19 -4.99 0.78
C VAL A 156 14.13 -3.98 0.15
N THR A 157 15.38 -4.36 -0.06
CA THR A 157 16.40 -3.60 -0.82
C THR A 157 17.08 -4.53 -1.81
N ALA A 158 17.58 -3.96 -2.90
CA ALA A 158 18.38 -4.67 -3.90
C ALA A 158 19.87 -4.47 -3.61
N VAL A 159 20.65 -5.53 -3.82
CA VAL A 159 22.10 -5.53 -3.66
C VAL A 159 22.75 -6.07 -4.94
N ASP A 160 23.73 -5.35 -5.47
CA ASP A 160 24.52 -5.76 -6.64
C ASP A 160 25.61 -6.80 -6.27
N ASN A 161 26.37 -7.24 -7.28
CA ASN A 161 27.52 -8.13 -7.11
C ASN A 161 28.88 -7.39 -7.18
N GLU A 162 28.89 -6.06 -7.06
CA GLU A 162 30.12 -5.26 -7.12
C GLU A 162 31.01 -5.46 -5.88
N VAL A 163 32.24 -4.93 -5.93
CA VAL A 163 33.17 -4.93 -4.79
C VAL A 163 33.73 -3.52 -4.57
N PRO A 164 33.30 -2.79 -3.52
CA PRO A 164 32.27 -3.16 -2.54
C PRO A 164 30.87 -3.20 -3.16
N GLU A 165 30.02 -4.05 -2.58
CA GLU A 165 28.59 -4.16 -2.91
C GLU A 165 27.84 -2.86 -2.58
N ASN A 166 26.90 -2.46 -3.44
CA ASN A 166 26.00 -1.34 -3.19
C ASN A 166 24.57 -1.83 -2.93
N GLU A 167 23.93 -1.20 -1.94
CA GLU A 167 22.55 -1.49 -1.54
C GLU A 167 21.65 -0.31 -1.91
N SER A 168 20.50 -0.62 -2.50
CA SER A 168 19.50 0.37 -2.91
C SER A 168 18.83 1.06 -1.73
N ALA A 169 18.03 2.10 -2.03
CA ALA A 169 17.00 2.54 -1.10
C ALA A 169 15.95 1.44 -0.84
N PRO A 170 15.19 1.50 0.27
CA PRO A 170 14.08 0.58 0.53
C PRO A 170 12.95 0.67 -0.49
N SER A 171 12.25 -0.45 -0.70
CA SER A 171 10.95 -0.53 -1.37
C SER A 171 9.85 0.21 -0.58
N ASN A 172 8.60 0.12 -1.07
CA ASN A 172 7.43 0.39 -0.23
C ASN A 172 7.40 -0.55 0.98
N THR A 173 6.70 -0.12 2.04
CA THR A 173 6.44 -0.95 3.21
C THR A 173 5.20 -1.82 2.98
N ALA A 174 5.27 -3.09 3.39
CA ALA A 174 4.13 -4.00 3.46
C ALA A 174 3.87 -4.37 4.94
N GLY A 175 2.72 -3.96 5.47
CA GLY A 175 2.26 -4.37 6.80
C GLY A 175 1.60 -5.74 6.73
N VAL A 176 2.05 -6.69 7.55
CA VAL A 176 1.54 -8.07 7.53
C VAL A 176 1.28 -8.55 8.95
N TYR A 177 0.05 -8.98 9.21
CA TYR A 177 -0.28 -9.70 10.44
C TYR A 177 0.02 -11.19 10.30
N VAL A 178 0.73 -11.76 11.27
CA VAL A 178 0.93 -13.21 11.36
C VAL A 178 0.22 -13.74 12.58
N GLY A 179 -0.80 -14.57 12.36
CA GLY A 179 -1.63 -15.14 13.41
C GLY A 179 -2.92 -15.73 12.86
N GLY A 180 -3.54 -16.63 13.62
CA GLY A 180 -4.88 -17.14 13.30
C GLY A 180 -5.96 -16.07 13.49
N THR A 181 -7.16 -16.35 12.99
CA THR A 181 -8.35 -15.55 13.27
C THR A 181 -8.59 -15.45 14.78
N THR A 182 -8.88 -14.25 15.26
CA THR A 182 -9.23 -14.00 16.65
C THR A 182 -10.69 -14.35 16.92
N ASN A 183 -11.07 -14.49 18.20
CA ASN A 183 -12.46 -14.76 18.56
C ASN A 183 -13.34 -13.54 18.25
N PHE A 184 -12.82 -12.34 18.49
CA PHE A 184 -13.51 -11.09 18.24
C PHE A 184 -12.79 -10.25 17.20
N LEU A 185 -13.56 -9.57 16.36
CA LEU A 185 -13.08 -8.52 15.48
C LEU A 185 -13.62 -7.18 15.97
N VAL A 186 -12.75 -6.19 16.09
CA VAL A 186 -13.14 -4.78 16.18
C VAL A 186 -12.85 -4.18 14.82
N TRP A 187 -13.90 -3.90 14.07
CA TRP A 187 -13.81 -3.27 12.76
C TRP A 187 -14.19 -1.79 12.89
N VAL A 188 -13.22 -0.92 12.64
CA VAL A 188 -13.43 0.52 12.54
C VAL A 188 -13.52 0.87 11.07
N GLY A 189 -14.69 1.36 10.63
CA GLY A 189 -14.88 1.69 9.23
C GLY A 189 -13.77 2.62 8.70
N PRO A 190 -13.26 2.42 7.47
CA PRO A 190 -12.05 3.10 6.99
C PRO A 190 -12.16 4.63 6.94
N ASP A 191 -13.38 5.16 6.81
CA ASP A 191 -13.64 6.60 6.80
C ASP A 191 -13.96 7.16 8.20
N ALA A 192 -14.10 6.29 9.21
CA ALA A 192 -14.35 6.71 10.58
C ALA A 192 -13.10 7.39 11.16
N ALA A 193 -13.27 8.57 11.74
CA ALA A 193 -12.17 9.32 12.37
C ALA A 193 -12.62 10.09 13.62
N GLY A 194 -11.66 10.69 14.32
CA GLY A 194 -11.94 11.49 15.51
C GLY A 194 -12.39 10.64 16.70
N ALA A 195 -13.30 11.16 17.52
CA ALA A 195 -13.72 10.43 18.72
C ALA A 195 -14.55 9.18 18.38
N GLY A 196 -15.25 9.19 17.23
CA GLY A 196 -16.00 8.06 16.71
C GLY A 196 -15.13 6.88 16.24
N ALA A 197 -13.85 7.08 15.93
CA ALA A 197 -12.91 5.99 15.67
C ALA A 197 -12.19 5.52 16.95
N ALA A 198 -11.95 6.43 17.89
CA ALA A 198 -11.24 6.15 19.14
C ALA A 198 -11.99 5.19 20.09
N SER A 199 -13.30 5.03 19.91
CA SER A 199 -14.08 4.00 20.60
C SER A 199 -13.64 2.59 20.20
N GLY A 200 -13.22 2.37 18.95
CA GLY A 200 -12.63 1.10 18.49
C GLY A 200 -11.39 0.70 19.29
N ASP A 201 -10.45 1.64 19.49
CA ASP A 201 -9.27 1.44 20.34
C ASP A 201 -9.67 1.07 21.78
N SER A 202 -10.71 1.74 22.30
CA SER A 202 -11.19 1.52 23.66
C SER A 202 -11.85 0.14 23.82
N ILE A 203 -12.65 -0.29 22.84
CA ILE A 203 -13.27 -1.61 22.78
C ILE A 203 -12.20 -2.69 22.68
N PHE A 204 -11.25 -2.53 21.76
CA PHE A 204 -10.12 -3.45 21.60
C PHE A 204 -9.33 -3.60 22.90
N ALA A 205 -8.96 -2.48 23.53
CA ALA A 205 -8.22 -2.48 24.79
C ALA A 205 -9.01 -3.16 25.92
N ALA A 206 -10.34 -2.94 25.98
CA ALA A 206 -11.19 -3.58 26.97
C ALA A 206 -11.29 -5.09 26.77
N LEU A 207 -11.47 -5.57 25.55
CA LEU A 207 -11.51 -6.99 25.22
C LEU A 207 -10.18 -7.67 25.56
N ALA A 208 -9.06 -7.08 25.12
CA ALA A 208 -7.72 -7.58 25.42
C ALA A 208 -7.45 -7.61 26.94
N ALA A 209 -7.88 -6.58 27.68
CA ALA A 209 -7.74 -6.54 29.14
C ALA A 209 -8.57 -7.61 29.87
N ASN A 210 -9.65 -8.09 29.26
CA ASN A 210 -10.45 -9.21 29.77
C ASN A 210 -9.91 -10.58 29.32
N GLY A 211 -8.80 -10.62 28.57
CA GLY A 211 -8.16 -11.85 28.11
C GLY A 211 -8.81 -12.45 26.86
N GLU A 212 -9.64 -11.67 26.16
CA GLU A 212 -10.23 -12.11 24.91
C GLU A 212 -9.22 -12.06 23.76
N SER A 213 -9.33 -13.02 22.84
CA SER A 213 -8.61 -12.98 21.57
C SER A 213 -9.33 -12.01 20.65
N VAL A 214 -8.71 -10.85 20.38
CA VAL A 214 -9.32 -9.75 19.64
C VAL A 214 -8.33 -9.17 18.62
N PHE A 215 -8.84 -8.77 17.45
CA PHE A 215 -8.09 -8.04 16.44
C PHE A 215 -8.79 -6.72 16.12
N LEU A 216 -8.01 -5.65 15.94
CA LEU A 216 -8.50 -4.33 15.53
C LEU A 216 -8.01 -4.04 14.12
N THR A 217 -8.94 -3.73 13.21
CA THR A 217 -8.64 -3.45 11.80
C THR A 217 -9.60 -2.41 11.24
N ASN A 218 -9.19 -1.79 10.12
CA ASN A 218 -10.07 -1.00 9.27
C ASN A 218 -10.59 -1.75 8.03
N ASP A 219 -10.21 -3.01 7.86
CA ASP A 219 -10.70 -3.91 6.81
C ASP A 219 -11.56 -5.03 7.42
N LEU A 220 -12.86 -5.02 7.15
CA LEU A 220 -13.79 -6.07 7.60
C LEU A 220 -13.37 -7.47 7.12
N PHE A 221 -12.63 -7.54 6.02
CA PHE A 221 -12.20 -8.76 5.35
C PHE A 221 -10.72 -9.09 5.59
N GLU A 222 -10.10 -8.53 6.63
CA GLU A 222 -8.70 -8.79 7.02
C GLU A 222 -8.31 -10.28 6.95
N PHE A 223 -9.20 -11.16 7.41
CA PHE A 223 -8.98 -12.60 7.44
C PHE A 223 -9.80 -13.38 6.39
N GLY A 224 -10.23 -12.68 5.34
CA GLY A 224 -11.08 -13.18 4.27
C GLY A 224 -12.58 -12.93 4.47
N ASN A 225 -13.37 -13.37 3.50
CA ASN A 225 -14.80 -13.02 3.41
C ASN A 225 -15.72 -13.85 4.33
N ASP A 226 -15.20 -14.90 4.96
CA ASP A 226 -15.97 -15.75 5.87
C ASP A 226 -15.95 -15.18 7.29
N LEU A 227 -16.95 -14.37 7.62
CA LEU A 227 -17.08 -13.78 8.95
C LEU A 227 -17.54 -14.78 10.03
N SER A 228 -17.93 -16.00 9.67
CA SER A 228 -18.39 -17.00 10.64
C SER A 228 -17.28 -17.49 11.59
N VAL A 229 -16.04 -17.13 11.31
CA VAL A 229 -14.88 -17.38 12.16
C VAL A 229 -14.91 -16.62 13.48
N TYR A 230 -15.67 -15.52 13.57
CA TYR A 230 -15.74 -14.68 14.77
C TYR A 230 -16.90 -15.08 15.68
N GLU A 231 -16.62 -15.15 16.99
CA GLU A 231 -17.62 -15.23 18.05
C GLU A 231 -18.45 -13.96 18.19
N GLY A 232 -17.90 -12.81 17.80
CA GLY A 232 -18.58 -11.52 17.75
C GLY A 232 -17.79 -10.47 16.99
N ILE A 233 -18.50 -9.53 16.36
CA ILE A 233 -17.89 -8.39 15.66
C ILE A 233 -18.37 -7.08 16.29
N PHE A 234 -17.44 -6.22 16.66
CA PHE A 234 -17.70 -4.85 17.09
C PHE A 234 -17.52 -3.94 15.89
N VAL A 235 -18.63 -3.40 15.38
CA VAL A 235 -18.71 -2.54 14.20
C VAL A 235 -18.73 -1.09 14.66
N VAL A 236 -17.70 -0.33 14.31
CA VAL A 236 -17.52 1.06 14.71
C VAL A 236 -17.52 1.94 13.46
N LEU A 237 -18.64 2.62 13.22
CA LEU A 237 -18.86 3.43 12.01
C LEU A 237 -18.60 4.92 12.25
N GLY A 238 -18.44 5.35 13.49
CA GLY A 238 -18.24 6.76 13.82
C GLY A 238 -19.49 7.63 13.68
N ILE A 239 -19.32 8.94 13.79
CA ILE A 239 -20.42 9.93 13.77
C ILE A 239 -20.08 11.03 12.75
N PHE A 240 -21.11 11.56 12.09
CA PHE A 240 -20.96 12.61 11.10
C PHE A 240 -20.18 13.83 11.67
N SER A 241 -19.22 14.41 10.92
CA SER A 241 -18.91 14.20 9.50
C SER A 241 -17.78 13.22 9.22
N ASN A 242 -17.38 12.43 10.21
CA ASN A 242 -16.24 11.52 10.15
C ASN A 242 -16.73 10.08 10.37
N ASN A 243 -17.83 9.70 9.72
CA ASN A 243 -18.38 8.37 9.76
C ASN A 243 -18.05 7.59 8.48
N HIS A 244 -17.98 6.28 8.62
CA HIS A 244 -17.99 5.35 7.52
C HIS A 244 -19.41 4.89 7.21
N VAL A 245 -19.83 5.10 5.97
CA VAL A 245 -21.13 4.67 5.46
C VAL A 245 -20.98 3.29 4.85
N ILE A 246 -21.63 2.28 5.45
CA ILE A 246 -21.75 0.96 4.81
C ILE A 246 -22.57 1.14 3.53
N ALA A 247 -21.95 1.03 2.36
CA ALA A 247 -22.63 1.32 1.10
C ALA A 247 -23.68 0.24 0.76
N ALA A 248 -24.86 0.64 0.27
CA ALA A 248 -25.92 -0.29 -0.17
C ALA A 248 -25.46 -1.26 -1.29
N THR A 249 -24.48 -0.83 -2.09
CA THR A 249 -23.88 -1.62 -3.17
C THR A 249 -22.56 -2.26 -2.80
N GLY A 250 -22.10 -2.06 -1.56
CA GLY A 250 -20.82 -2.57 -1.06
C GLY A 250 -20.90 -4.02 -0.57
N PRO A 251 -19.75 -4.68 -0.35
CA PRO A 251 -19.69 -6.06 0.14
C PRO A 251 -19.92 -6.19 1.66
N GLU A 252 -19.72 -5.12 2.44
CA GLU A 252 -19.76 -5.14 3.91
C GLU A 252 -21.14 -5.51 4.46
N GLY A 253 -22.18 -4.79 4.01
CA GLY A 253 -23.56 -5.03 4.45
C GLY A 253 -24.04 -6.47 4.22
N PRO A 254 -23.94 -7.01 2.99
CA PRO A 254 -24.29 -8.40 2.71
C PRO A 254 -23.47 -9.43 3.51
N ALA A 255 -22.20 -9.13 3.82
CA ALA A 255 -21.37 -10.00 4.65
C ALA A 255 -21.86 -10.02 6.11
N LEU A 256 -22.22 -8.86 6.68
CA LEU A 256 -22.79 -8.75 8.02
C LEU A 256 -24.17 -9.44 8.10
N ASP A 257 -25.01 -9.31 7.07
CA ASP A 257 -26.28 -10.04 6.97
C ASP A 257 -26.07 -11.55 7.01
N ALA A 258 -25.14 -12.07 6.21
CA ALA A 258 -24.82 -13.49 6.18
C ALA A 258 -24.27 -13.98 7.52
N TYR A 259 -23.44 -13.16 8.19
CA TYR A 259 -22.91 -13.45 9.52
C TYR A 259 -24.02 -13.57 10.57
N LEU A 260 -24.91 -12.58 10.64
CA LEU A 260 -26.03 -12.55 11.58
C LEU A 260 -27.06 -13.65 11.31
N ALA A 261 -27.35 -13.92 10.04
CA ALA A 261 -28.25 -15.01 9.63
C ALA A 261 -27.76 -16.39 10.08
N ASN A 262 -26.45 -16.56 10.27
CA ASN A 262 -25.83 -17.78 10.76
C ASN A 262 -25.62 -17.82 12.28
N GLY A 263 -26.24 -16.89 13.03
CA GLY A 263 -26.16 -16.83 14.48
C GLY A 263 -24.94 -16.10 15.03
N GLY A 264 -24.25 -15.34 14.17
CA GLY A 264 -23.24 -14.36 14.57
C GLY A 264 -23.83 -13.27 15.47
N ARG A 265 -22.95 -12.53 16.15
CA ARG A 265 -23.35 -11.45 17.07
C ARG A 265 -22.57 -10.19 16.74
N ILE A 266 -23.28 -9.07 16.61
CA ILE A 266 -22.62 -7.78 16.44
C ILE A 266 -22.96 -6.82 17.58
N TYR A 267 -21.97 -6.02 17.94
CA TYR A 267 -22.18 -4.70 18.51
C TYR A 267 -22.01 -3.70 17.37
N LEU A 268 -22.88 -2.70 17.26
CA LEU A 268 -22.76 -1.66 16.23
C LEU A 268 -22.95 -0.29 16.86
N GLU A 269 -22.01 0.61 16.59
CA GLU A 269 -22.17 2.05 16.82
C GLU A 269 -21.97 2.82 15.51
N GLY A 270 -22.84 3.81 15.28
CA GLY A 270 -22.80 4.71 14.15
C GLY A 270 -23.86 5.80 14.30
N GLY A 271 -23.50 7.04 14.03
CA GLY A 271 -24.39 8.20 14.25
C GLY A 271 -25.60 8.22 13.33
N ASP A 272 -25.36 7.95 12.05
CA ASP A 272 -26.32 8.11 10.94
C ASP A 272 -26.67 6.77 10.28
N CYS A 273 -26.03 5.68 10.71
CA CYS A 273 -26.06 4.40 10.01
C CYS A 273 -27.44 3.71 10.05
N PHE A 274 -28.33 4.15 10.93
CA PHE A 274 -29.65 3.54 11.10
C PHE A 274 -30.70 4.27 10.27
N ASN A 275 -30.70 5.60 10.17
CA ASN A 275 -31.74 6.34 9.43
C ASN A 275 -31.18 7.16 8.26
N TYR A 276 -30.30 8.13 8.51
CA TYR A 276 -29.86 9.06 7.46
C TYR A 276 -29.06 8.38 6.34
N ASP A 277 -28.07 7.56 6.69
CA ASP A 277 -27.21 6.88 5.72
C ASP A 277 -28.02 6.01 4.74
N PRO A 278 -28.95 5.14 5.19
CA PRO A 278 -29.80 4.38 4.27
C PRO A 278 -30.64 5.21 3.28
N GLU A 279 -31.06 6.42 3.66
CA GLU A 279 -31.76 7.34 2.75
C GLU A 279 -30.84 7.91 1.66
N GLN A 280 -29.53 7.99 1.95
CA GLN A 280 -28.50 8.49 1.04
C GLN A 280 -27.75 7.37 0.27
N GLY A 281 -28.23 6.12 0.34
CA GLY A 281 -27.61 4.98 -0.35
C GLY A 281 -26.70 4.13 0.53
N GLY A 282 -26.77 4.29 1.85
CA GLY A 282 -26.23 3.37 2.84
C GLY A 282 -27.05 2.08 2.99
N TYR A 283 -26.47 1.10 3.69
CA TYR A 283 -27.00 -0.24 3.84
C TYR A 283 -28.07 -0.31 4.94
N GLN A 284 -29.13 -1.07 4.68
CA GLN A 284 -30.28 -1.19 5.59
C GLN A 284 -30.06 -2.25 6.68
N ILE A 285 -29.28 -1.93 7.72
CA ILE A 285 -28.93 -2.87 8.79
C ILE A 285 -29.99 -3.00 9.90
N ARG A 286 -30.89 -2.00 10.02
CA ARG A 286 -31.94 -1.90 11.05
C ARG A 286 -32.74 -3.17 11.35
N PRO A 287 -33.15 -4.00 10.36
CA PRO A 287 -33.95 -5.19 10.64
C PRO A 287 -33.30 -6.16 11.63
N TRP A 288 -31.96 -6.24 11.68
CA TRP A 288 -31.25 -7.08 12.65
C TRP A 288 -31.35 -6.59 14.09
N PHE A 289 -31.64 -5.30 14.28
CA PHE A 289 -31.79 -4.66 15.58
C PHE A 289 -33.27 -4.48 15.98
N ASP A 290 -34.20 -5.01 15.18
CA ASP A 290 -35.66 -4.91 15.39
C ASP A 290 -36.11 -3.45 15.61
N LEU A 291 -35.68 -2.58 14.69
CA LEU A 291 -35.97 -1.15 14.65
C LEU A 291 -36.93 -0.82 13.50
N ASP A 292 -37.81 0.15 13.73
CA ASP A 292 -38.66 0.76 12.70
C ASP A 292 -37.88 1.82 11.91
N ASP A 293 -38.47 2.29 10.81
CA ASP A 293 -38.01 3.51 10.13
C ASP A 293 -38.20 4.71 11.06
N GLY A 294 -37.10 5.20 11.65
CA GLY A 294 -37.11 6.35 12.57
C GLY A 294 -36.77 7.67 11.88
N PRO A 295 -37.12 8.82 12.49
CA PRO A 295 -36.58 10.12 12.07
C PRO A 295 -35.11 10.27 12.50
N ASP A 296 -34.41 11.24 11.92
CA ASP A 296 -33.20 11.79 12.55
C ASP A 296 -33.54 12.29 13.97
N GLY A 297 -32.56 12.28 14.87
CA GLY A 297 -32.76 12.70 16.25
C GLY A 297 -33.21 14.15 16.40
N SER A 298 -33.89 14.42 17.51
CA SER A 298 -34.49 15.71 17.82
C SER A 298 -33.49 16.73 18.41
N GLY A 299 -32.24 16.33 18.66
CA GLY A 299 -31.17 17.20 19.11
C GLY A 299 -29.84 16.48 19.36
N ASP A 300 -28.81 17.29 19.62
CA ASP A 300 -27.44 16.82 19.84
C ASP A 300 -27.31 15.86 21.04
N LEU A 301 -26.37 14.92 20.93
CA LEU A 301 -26.00 14.05 22.04
C LEU A 301 -24.99 14.76 22.97
N ALA A 302 -25.39 15.00 24.22
CA ALA A 302 -24.50 15.51 25.29
C ALA A 302 -24.12 14.42 26.31
N GLY A 303 -24.75 13.26 26.20
CA GLY A 303 -24.50 12.10 27.04
C GLY A 303 -25.70 11.15 27.04
N VAL A 304 -25.53 10.00 27.68
CA VAL A 304 -26.55 8.95 27.74
C VAL A 304 -26.88 8.60 29.18
N ASN A 305 -28.17 8.44 29.44
CA ASN A 305 -28.69 7.82 30.64
C ASN A 305 -29.00 6.36 30.34
N GLY A 306 -28.55 5.47 31.21
CA GLY A 306 -28.84 4.05 31.08
C GLY A 306 -30.32 3.75 31.34
N LEU A 307 -30.85 2.82 30.57
CA LEU A 307 -32.19 2.25 30.73
C LEU A 307 -32.09 0.76 31.06
N ASN A 308 -33.16 0.20 31.63
CA ASN A 308 -33.27 -1.23 31.95
C ASN A 308 -32.04 -1.74 32.72
N ASP A 309 -31.37 -2.77 32.22
CA ASP A 309 -30.20 -3.40 32.85
C ASP A 309 -29.01 -2.44 32.97
N LEU A 310 -28.99 -1.36 32.19
CA LEU A 310 -27.96 -0.33 32.26
C LEU A 310 -28.35 0.89 33.10
N SER A 311 -29.51 0.87 33.78
CA SER A 311 -30.04 2.01 34.55
C SER A 311 -29.13 2.58 35.66
N ALA A 312 -28.11 1.83 36.07
CA ALA A 312 -27.11 2.30 37.02
C ALA A 312 -26.04 3.22 36.39
N PHE A 313 -25.93 3.24 35.05
CA PHE A 313 -24.89 3.94 34.33
C PHE A 313 -25.39 5.25 33.74
N ASN A 314 -24.54 6.27 33.80
CA ASN A 314 -24.77 7.56 33.16
C ASN A 314 -23.42 8.07 32.66
N PHE A 315 -23.36 8.48 31.40
CA PHE A 315 -22.12 8.92 30.77
C PHE A 315 -22.31 10.28 30.11
N SER A 316 -21.32 11.15 30.29
CA SER A 316 -21.20 12.39 29.53
C SER A 316 -20.55 12.12 28.18
N TYR A 317 -21.00 12.80 27.13
CA TYR A 317 -20.42 12.71 25.80
C TYR A 317 -19.98 14.11 25.32
N ALA A 318 -18.79 14.19 24.74
CA ALA A 318 -18.19 15.44 24.27
C ALA A 318 -17.51 15.29 22.90
N GLY A 319 -17.79 14.20 22.18
CA GLY A 319 -17.32 13.96 20.82
C GLY A 319 -18.26 14.55 19.76
N GLU A 320 -18.12 14.08 18.53
CA GLU A 320 -19.00 14.43 17.41
C GLU A 320 -20.45 14.01 17.69
N ASN A 321 -21.41 14.91 17.52
CA ASN A 321 -22.81 14.66 17.91
C ASN A 321 -23.83 15.27 16.95
N ASN A 322 -23.40 15.56 15.72
CA ASN A 322 -24.27 16.12 14.69
C ASN A 322 -25.20 15.02 14.17
N TRP A 323 -26.50 15.34 14.08
CA TRP A 323 -27.51 14.53 13.38
C TRP A 323 -27.70 13.09 13.87
N MET A 324 -27.41 12.83 15.15
CA MET A 324 -27.58 11.51 15.76
C MET A 324 -28.96 10.91 15.50
N ASP A 325 -29.02 9.67 15.04
CA ASP A 325 -30.26 8.95 14.82
C ASP A 325 -31.05 8.73 16.11
N GLU A 326 -32.39 8.88 16.04
CA GLU A 326 -33.30 8.36 17.05
C GLU A 326 -33.69 6.92 16.70
N LEU A 327 -33.35 5.98 17.59
CA LEU A 327 -33.72 4.57 17.40
C LEU A 327 -35.18 4.35 17.79
N GLN A 328 -35.97 3.75 16.91
CA GLN A 328 -37.38 3.39 17.15
C GLN A 328 -37.54 1.87 17.35
N PRO A 329 -37.31 1.33 18.56
CA PRO A 329 -37.46 -0.11 18.81
C PRO A 329 -38.89 -0.60 18.58
N LEU A 330 -39.02 -1.68 17.78
CA LEU A 330 -40.28 -2.40 17.57
C LEU A 330 -40.54 -3.41 18.69
N GLY A 331 -39.54 -4.27 18.95
CA GLY A 331 -39.52 -5.25 20.04
C GLY A 331 -38.17 -5.36 20.73
N SER A 332 -37.12 -4.73 20.20
CA SER A 332 -35.84 -4.60 20.90
C SER A 332 -35.95 -3.75 22.17
N THR A 333 -35.06 -4.00 23.12
CA THR A 333 -35.10 -3.36 24.44
C THR A 333 -34.25 -2.07 24.42
N PRO A 334 -34.83 -0.89 24.71
CA PRO A 334 -34.04 0.34 24.86
C PRO A 334 -33.03 0.21 26.01
N VAL A 335 -31.79 0.60 25.81
CA VAL A 335 -30.74 0.53 26.86
C VAL A 335 -30.04 1.86 27.10
N TRP A 336 -30.13 2.80 26.16
CA TRP A 336 -29.60 4.16 26.30
C TRP A 336 -30.62 5.20 25.83
N GLN A 337 -30.72 6.30 26.58
CA GLN A 337 -31.49 7.48 26.21
C GLN A 337 -30.59 8.70 26.23
N ASN A 338 -30.69 9.58 25.24
CA ASN A 338 -30.00 10.86 25.24
C ASN A 338 -30.46 11.68 26.47
N ASN A 339 -29.51 12.16 27.26
CA ASN A 339 -29.80 12.87 28.50
C ASN A 339 -30.36 14.29 28.31
N ALA A 340 -30.31 14.81 27.07
CA ALA A 340 -30.80 16.14 26.71
C ALA A 340 -32.26 16.13 26.19
N ASN A 341 -32.77 14.99 25.74
CA ASN A 341 -34.12 14.83 25.21
C ASN A 341 -34.70 13.43 25.56
N THR A 342 -35.68 12.94 24.81
CA THR A 342 -36.31 11.63 25.06
C THR A 342 -35.86 10.54 24.09
N ASP A 343 -34.98 10.87 23.15
CA ASP A 343 -34.60 10.01 22.04
C ASP A 343 -33.84 8.79 22.56
N ILE A 344 -34.18 7.62 22.02
CA ILE A 344 -33.46 6.39 22.31
C ILE A 344 -32.20 6.35 21.45
N SER A 345 -31.05 6.17 22.09
CA SER A 345 -29.73 6.19 21.43
C SER A 345 -29.03 4.84 21.52
N GLY A 346 -29.72 3.80 22.01
CA GLY A 346 -29.19 2.45 22.05
C GLY A 346 -30.26 1.42 22.38
N VAL A 347 -30.21 0.30 21.68
CA VAL A 347 -31.10 -0.85 21.89
C VAL A 347 -30.30 -2.13 22.06
N PHE A 348 -30.91 -3.11 22.69
CA PHE A 348 -30.43 -4.48 22.74
C PHE A 348 -31.49 -5.40 22.15
N ASN A 349 -31.09 -6.21 21.17
CA ASN A 349 -31.95 -7.20 20.53
C ASN A 349 -31.40 -8.61 20.80
N VAL A 350 -32.25 -9.49 21.29
CA VAL A 350 -31.97 -10.93 21.38
C VAL A 350 -32.82 -11.57 20.29
N GLY A 351 -32.22 -11.74 19.10
CA GLY A 351 -32.86 -12.43 17.98
C GLY A 351 -33.34 -13.83 18.35
#